data_AF-A0AAW5EAY7-F1
#
_entry.id   AF-A0AAW5EAY7-F1
#
_cell.length_a   1.000
_cell.length_b   1.000
_cell.length_c   1.000
_cell.angle_alpha   90.00
_cell.angle_beta   90.00
_cell.angle_gamma   90.00
#
_symmetry.space_group_name_H-M   'P 1'
#
loop_
_entity.id
_entity.type
_entity.pdbx_description
1 polymer ?
#
loop_
_entity_poly.entity_id
_entity_poly.type
_entity_poly.pdbx_seq_one_letter_code
_entity_poly.pdbx_strand_id
1 'polypeptide(L)'
;MKILFDETYTSNDGKYSSRNIWYGYADITVDGQHGKTIKLNEDFMVQLCELIKNDLSKNAANVPTQTNWYFYGSTVTKDAIGDNIRPTIMVREKSDEFTTNFNISDHDFAVNIDAILLFKADFEKRLARH
;
A
#
# COMPACT_ATOMS: atom_id res chain seq x y z
N MET A 1 1.57 -11.78 3.72
CA MET A 1 2.53 -10.69 3.45
C MET A 1 3.76 -10.86 4.30
N LYS A 2 4.95 -10.52 3.78
CA LYS A 2 6.24 -10.60 4.49
C LYS A 2 7.01 -9.29 4.33
N ILE A 3 7.63 -8.79 5.40
CA ILE A 3 8.55 -7.64 5.30
C ILE A 3 9.77 -8.07 4.47
N LEU A 4 10.02 -7.33 3.40
CA LEU A 4 11.23 -7.42 2.59
C LEU A 4 12.32 -6.51 3.18
N PHE A 5 11.94 -5.26 3.49
CA PHE A 5 12.82 -4.23 4.02
C PHE A 5 12.02 -3.31 4.97
N ASP A 6 12.70 -2.74 5.97
CA ASP A 6 12.20 -1.70 6.87
C ASP A 6 13.38 -0.75 7.13
N GLU A 7 13.44 0.33 6.35
CA GLU A 7 14.59 1.23 6.33
C GLU A 7 14.15 2.66 6.61
N THR A 8 14.99 3.40 7.33
CA THR A 8 14.75 4.82 7.61
C THR A 8 15.84 5.66 6.97
N TYR A 9 15.44 6.56 6.06
CA TYR A 9 16.34 7.51 5.43
C TYR A 9 16.14 8.89 6.04
N THR A 10 17.23 9.50 6.48
CA THR A 10 17.20 10.84 7.07
C THR A 10 18.00 11.80 6.19
N SER A 11 17.47 12.99 5.95
CA SER A 11 18.15 14.05 5.22
C SER A 11 19.42 14.49 5.97
N ASN A 12 20.38 15.04 5.23
CA ASN A 12 21.65 15.49 5.81
C ASN A 12 21.48 16.56 6.90
N ASP A 13 20.41 17.35 6.84
CA ASP A 13 20.07 18.38 7.84
C ASP A 13 19.22 17.85 9.01
N GLY A 14 18.90 16.55 9.04
CA GLY A 14 18.12 15.90 10.08
C GLY A 14 16.64 16.25 10.11
N LYS A 15 16.17 17.16 9.24
CA LYS A 15 14.79 17.69 9.28
C LYS A 15 13.76 16.75 8.69
N TYR A 16 14.18 15.89 7.77
CA TYR A 16 13.30 14.93 7.11
C TYR A 16 13.79 13.53 7.40
N SER A 17 12.95 12.73 8.02
CA SER A 17 13.21 11.31 8.24
C SER A 17 12.04 10.51 7.72
N SER A 18 12.29 9.58 6.81
CA SER A 18 11.28 8.76 6.16
C SER A 18 11.56 7.30 6.47
N ARG A 19 10.68 6.69 7.26
CA ARG A 19 10.64 5.24 7.40
C ARG A 19 9.92 4.66 6.18
N ASN A 20 10.45 3.60 5.60
CA ASN A 20 9.92 2.95 4.42
C ASN A 20 9.86 1.44 4.70
N ILE A 21 8.68 0.86 4.61
CA ILE A 21 8.43 -0.55 4.92
C ILE A 21 7.89 -1.21 3.66
N TRP A 22 8.63 -2.19 3.15
CA TRP A 22 8.26 -2.91 1.94
C TRP A 22 7.75 -4.29 2.30
N TYR A 23 6.51 -4.57 1.95
CA TYR A 23 5.87 -5.86 2.08
C TYR A 23 5.83 -6.58 0.73
N GLY A 24 6.28 -7.83 0.71
CA GLY A 24 6.16 -8.72 -0.43
C GLY A 24 4.99 -9.68 -0.29
N TYR A 25 4.61 -10.24 -1.44
CA TYR A 25 3.66 -11.34 -1.53
C TYR A 25 2.29 -10.99 -0.95
N ALA A 26 1.85 -9.75 -1.16
CA ALA A 26 0.48 -9.37 -0.87
C ALA A 26 -0.47 -10.01 -1.90
N ASP A 27 -1.58 -10.52 -1.41
CA ASP A 27 -2.63 -11.13 -2.24
C ASP A 27 -3.54 -10.03 -2.79
N ILE A 28 -2.98 -9.20 -3.68
CA ILE A 28 -3.64 -7.99 -4.22
C ILE A 28 -4.54 -8.32 -5.42
N THR A 29 -4.52 -9.55 -5.92
CA THR A 29 -5.26 -9.93 -7.13
C THR A 29 -6.12 -11.16 -6.89
N VAL A 30 -7.34 -11.16 -7.41
CA VAL A 30 -8.22 -12.34 -7.45
C VAL A 30 -8.52 -12.71 -8.90
N ASP A 31 -8.78 -13.99 -9.17
CA ASP A 31 -9.17 -14.45 -10.50
C ASP A 31 -10.61 -13.98 -10.82
N GLY A 32 -10.77 -13.32 -11.96
CA GLY A 32 -12.05 -12.90 -12.52
C GLY A 32 -12.36 -13.60 -13.84
N GLN A 33 -13.55 -13.37 -14.38
CA GLN A 33 -14.05 -14.03 -15.60
C GLN A 33 -13.18 -13.78 -16.84
N HIS A 34 -12.52 -12.61 -16.90
CA HIS A 34 -11.75 -12.17 -18.07
C HIS A 34 -10.27 -11.94 -17.78
N GLY A 35 -9.79 -12.34 -16.59
CA GLY A 35 -8.43 -12.08 -16.15
C GLY A 35 -8.37 -11.85 -14.64
N LYS A 36 -7.17 -11.59 -14.13
CA LYS A 36 -7.00 -11.18 -12.73
C LYS A 36 -7.55 -9.76 -12.54
N THR A 37 -8.21 -9.52 -11.43
CA THR A 37 -8.65 -8.18 -10.98
C THR A 37 -8.08 -7.87 -9.61
N ILE A 38 -8.11 -6.61 -9.20
CA ILE A 38 -7.63 -6.19 -7.88
C ILE A 38 -8.57 -6.66 -6.75
N LYS A 39 -7.98 -7.18 -5.67
CA LYS A 39 -8.67 -7.59 -4.44
C LYS A 39 -8.96 -6.35 -3.59
N LEU A 40 -10.20 -5.88 -3.63
CA LEU A 40 -10.67 -4.71 -2.86
C LEU A 40 -11.77 -5.09 -1.87
N ASN A 41 -11.56 -6.17 -1.12
CA ASN A 41 -12.55 -6.66 -0.15
C ASN A 41 -12.21 -6.25 1.29
N GLU A 42 -13.20 -6.39 2.16
CA GLU A 42 -13.14 -6.02 3.58
C GLU A 42 -12.00 -6.73 4.32
N ASP A 43 -11.89 -8.06 4.18
CA ASP A 43 -10.87 -8.85 4.87
C ASP A 43 -9.45 -8.38 4.53
N PHE A 44 -9.21 -8.05 3.26
CA PHE A 44 -7.92 -7.53 2.83
C PHE A 44 -7.65 -6.13 3.39
N MET A 45 -8.65 -5.25 3.42
CA MET A 45 -8.53 -3.93 4.04
C MET A 45 -8.20 -4.04 5.54
N VAL A 46 -8.92 -4.88 6.27
CA VAL A 46 -8.69 -5.13 7.69
C VAL A 46 -7.26 -5.63 7.93
N GLN A 47 -6.81 -6.60 7.13
CA GLN A 47 -5.44 -7.11 7.20
C GLN A 47 -4.38 -6.02 7.00
N LEU A 48 -4.58 -5.13 6.02
CA LEU A 48 -3.67 -4.00 5.78
C LEU A 48 -3.69 -3.00 6.95
N CYS A 49 -4.87 -2.68 7.49
CA CYS A 49 -5.00 -1.81 8.65
C CYS A 49 -4.27 -2.38 9.86
N GLU A 50 -4.43 -3.66 10.16
CA GLU A 50 -3.78 -4.33 11.29
C GLU A 50 -2.25 -4.28 11.16
N LEU A 51 -1.72 -4.54 9.96
CA LEU A 51 -0.28 -4.46 9.72
C LEU A 51 0.26 -3.05 9.95
N ILE A 52 -0.37 -2.03 9.36
CA ILE A 52 0.05 -0.63 9.49
C ILE A 52 -0.01 -0.18 10.96
N LYS A 53 -1.12 -0.46 11.65
CA LYS A 53 -1.29 -0.11 13.07
C LYS A 53 -0.25 -0.80 13.96
N ASN A 54 0.04 -2.07 13.69
CA ASN A 54 1.09 -2.79 14.40
C ASN A 54 2.47 -2.15 14.15
N ASP A 55 2.79 -1.76 12.91
CA ASP A 55 4.06 -1.10 12.61
C ASP A 55 4.22 0.28 13.25
N LEU A 56 3.11 1.03 13.35
CA LEU A 56 3.05 2.33 14.02
C LEU A 56 3.19 2.19 15.55
N SER A 57 2.66 1.11 16.13
CA SER A 57 2.77 0.86 17.58
C SER A 57 4.19 0.52 18.05
N LYS A 58 5.11 0.19 17.13
CA LYS A 58 6.50 -0.12 17.46
C LYS A 58 7.25 1.19 17.72
N ASN A 59 7.79 1.34 18.93
CA ASN A 59 8.61 2.48 19.30
C ASN A 59 9.86 2.59 18.40
N ALA A 60 9.90 3.60 17.55
CA ALA A 60 11.11 3.99 16.83
C ALA A 60 11.95 4.91 17.73
N ALA A 61 13.25 4.63 17.85
CA ALA A 61 14.17 5.46 18.64
C ALA A 61 14.23 6.92 18.15
N ASN A 62 13.89 7.15 16.87
CA ASN A 62 13.65 8.46 16.28
C ASN A 62 12.31 8.41 15.57
N VAL A 63 11.37 9.28 15.97
CA VAL A 63 10.05 9.36 15.33
C VAL A 63 10.26 9.91 13.91
N PRO A 64 9.96 9.13 12.86
CA PRO A 64 10.12 9.61 11.50
C PRO A 64 9.10 10.71 11.20
N THR A 65 9.46 11.65 10.32
CA THR A 65 8.53 12.71 9.85
C THR A 65 7.45 12.20 8.91
N GLN A 66 7.62 11.00 8.38
CA GLN A 66 6.64 10.27 7.59
C GLN A 66 6.97 8.77 7.60
N THR A 67 5.95 7.94 7.48
CA THR A 67 6.12 6.50 7.25
C THR A 67 5.44 6.11 5.94
N ASN A 68 6.15 5.37 5.09
CA ASN A 68 5.62 4.84 3.83
C ASN A 68 5.57 3.32 3.88
N TRP A 69 4.46 2.74 3.44
CA TRP A 69 4.29 1.31 3.22
C TRP A 69 4.12 1.02 1.74
N TYR A 70 4.79 -0.02 1.28
CA TYR A 70 4.71 -0.50 -0.10
C TYR A 70 4.31 -1.97 -0.07
N PHE A 71 3.08 -2.30 -0.46
CA PHE A 71 2.58 -3.66 -0.51
C PHE A 71 2.65 -4.17 -1.94
N TYR A 72 3.64 -5.02 -2.22
CA TYR A 72 3.85 -5.62 -3.54
C TYR A 72 3.05 -6.90 -3.71
N GLY A 73 2.29 -6.96 -4.80
CA GLY A 73 1.53 -8.12 -5.22
C GLY A 73 2.41 -9.35 -5.45
N SER A 74 1.87 -10.52 -5.15
CA SER A 74 2.54 -11.81 -5.37
C SER A 74 2.78 -12.12 -6.85
N THR A 75 1.95 -11.59 -7.74
CA THR A 75 2.01 -11.86 -9.19
C THR A 75 2.30 -10.61 -10.01
N VAL A 76 2.78 -10.83 -11.23
CA VAL A 76 3.01 -9.80 -12.24
C VAL A 76 1.95 -9.97 -13.32
N THR A 77 1.34 -8.87 -13.74
CA THR A 77 0.45 -8.82 -14.90
C THR A 77 1.19 -8.16 -16.06
N LYS A 78 0.89 -8.58 -17.29
CA LYS A 78 1.39 -7.90 -18.49
C LYS A 78 0.35 -6.87 -18.93
N ASP A 79 0.80 -5.68 -19.27
CA ASP A 79 -0.08 -4.66 -19.84
C ASP A 79 -0.17 -4.77 -21.38
N ALA A 80 -0.89 -3.83 -21.98
CA ALA A 80 -1.15 -3.80 -23.42
C ALA A 80 0.10 -3.49 -24.27
N ILE A 81 1.15 -2.91 -23.69
CA ILE A 81 2.41 -2.58 -24.39
C ILE A 81 3.52 -3.60 -24.10
N GLY A 82 3.23 -4.62 -23.28
CA GLY A 82 4.13 -5.72 -22.96
C GLY A 82 4.96 -5.50 -21.69
N ASP A 83 4.71 -4.42 -20.94
CA ASP A 83 5.36 -4.16 -19.67
C ASP A 83 4.81 -5.06 -18.57
N ASN A 84 5.71 -5.41 -17.65
CA ASN A 84 5.42 -6.24 -16.50
C ASN A 84 5.04 -5.33 -15.33
N ILE A 85 3.75 -5.24 -15.03
CA ILE A 85 3.23 -4.49 -13.90
C ILE A 85 3.10 -5.42 -12.71
N ARG A 86 3.70 -5.03 -11.58
CA ARG A 86 3.42 -5.67 -10.29
C ARG A 86 2.42 -4.79 -9.53
N PRO A 87 1.17 -5.24 -9.34
CA PRO A 87 0.20 -4.52 -8.54
C PRO A 87 0.80 -4.12 -7.20
N THR A 88 0.72 -2.84 -6.86
CA THR A 88 1.30 -2.30 -5.63
C THR A 88 0.33 -1.34 -4.98
N ILE A 89 0.12 -1.49 -3.68
CA ILE A 89 -0.59 -0.51 -2.85
C ILE A 89 0.45 0.25 -2.06
N MET A 90 0.45 1.57 -2.18
CA MET A 90 1.37 2.48 -1.49
C MET A 90 0.58 3.29 -0.48
N VAL A 91 1.03 3.33 0.76
CA VAL A 91 0.40 4.12 1.83
C VAL A 91 1.45 5.03 2.42
N ARG A 92 1.10 6.29 2.66
CA ARG A 92 1.92 7.24 3.38
C ARG A 92 1.15 7.79 4.56
N GLU A 93 1.75 7.73 5.73
CA GLU A 93 1.40 8.55 6.89
C GLU A 93 2.37 9.74 6.92
N LYS A 94 1.82 10.95 7.01
CA LYS A 94 2.59 12.17 7.25
C LYS A 94 1.70 13.19 7.94
N SER A 95 2.16 13.70 9.08
CA SER A 95 1.41 14.71 9.84
C SER A 95 -0.01 14.23 10.21
N ASP A 96 -0.11 12.98 10.66
CA ASP A 96 -1.36 12.30 11.05
C ASP A 96 -2.36 12.10 9.90
N GLU A 97 -1.97 12.40 8.66
CA GLU A 97 -2.76 12.17 7.46
C GLU A 97 -2.27 10.92 6.71
N PHE A 98 -3.23 10.08 6.31
CA PHE A 98 -2.97 8.90 5.48
C PHE A 98 -3.34 9.18 4.03
N THR A 99 -2.44 8.84 3.11
CA THR A 99 -2.70 8.85 1.66
C THR A 99 -2.35 7.50 1.05
N THR A 100 -3.28 6.93 0.31
CA THR A 100 -3.13 5.62 -0.36
C THR A 100 -3.17 5.77 -1.88
N ASN A 101 -2.21 5.16 -2.57
CA ASN A 101 -2.14 5.11 -4.03
C ASN A 101 -2.00 3.68 -4.51
N PHE A 102 -2.43 3.43 -5.74
CA PHE A 102 -2.35 2.13 -6.41
C PHE A 102 -1.46 2.26 -7.64
N ASN A 103 -0.58 1.28 -7.85
CA ASN A 103 0.13 1.08 -9.09
C ASN A 103 -0.34 -0.25 -9.68
N ILE A 104 -1.17 -0.19 -10.72
CA ILE A 104 -1.86 -1.31 -11.36
C ILE A 104 -1.96 -1.06 -12.88
N SER A 105 -2.43 -2.05 -13.64
CA SER A 105 -2.60 -1.89 -15.09
C SER A 105 -3.71 -0.88 -15.44
N ASP A 106 -3.61 -0.24 -16.61
CA ASP A 106 -4.63 0.69 -17.11
C ASP A 106 -6.01 0.05 -17.16
N HIS A 107 -6.08 -1.22 -17.59
CA HIS A 107 -7.33 -1.98 -17.64
C HIS A 107 -7.93 -2.17 -16.24
N ASP A 108 -7.12 -2.64 -15.27
CA ASP A 108 -7.58 -2.84 -13.90
C ASP A 108 -8.05 -1.54 -13.26
N PHE A 109 -7.34 -0.45 -13.52
CA PHE A 109 -7.73 0.87 -13.03
C PHE A 109 -9.07 1.32 -13.63
N ALA A 110 -9.21 1.25 -14.96
CA ALA A 110 -10.40 1.71 -15.65
C ALA A 110 -11.67 0.94 -15.23
N VAL A 111 -11.57 -0.38 -15.05
CA VAL A 111 -12.75 -1.20 -14.72
C VAL A 111 -13.10 -1.20 -13.23
N ASN A 112 -12.17 -0.80 -12.35
CA ASN A 112 -12.37 -0.81 -10.89
C ASN A 112 -12.31 0.59 -10.25
N ILE A 113 -12.33 1.69 -11.02
CA ILE A 113 -12.08 3.04 -10.50
C ILE A 113 -12.97 3.40 -9.30
N ASP A 114 -14.27 3.11 -9.37
CA ASP A 114 -15.22 3.42 -8.29
C ASP A 114 -14.89 2.62 -7.01
N ALA A 115 -14.58 1.33 -7.17
CA ALA A 115 -14.20 0.47 -6.06
C ALA A 115 -12.87 0.90 -5.43
N ILE A 116 -11.90 1.34 -6.25
CA ILE A 116 -10.61 1.87 -5.77
C ILE A 116 -10.82 3.14 -4.95
N LEU A 117 -11.65 4.06 -5.44
CA LEU A 117 -11.94 5.32 -4.74
C LEU A 117 -12.66 5.08 -3.41
N LEU A 118 -13.64 4.17 -3.38
CA LEU A 118 -14.32 3.77 -2.15
C LEU A 118 -13.37 3.09 -1.16
N PHE A 119 -12.56 2.15 -1.64
CA PHE A 119 -11.56 1.47 -0.82
C PHE A 119 -10.58 2.47 -0.21
N LYS A 120 -10.03 3.39 -1.01
CA LYS A 120 -9.08 4.42 -0.57
C LYS A 120 -9.69 5.28 0.54
N ALA A 121 -10.89 5.81 0.33
CA ALA A 121 -11.54 6.68 1.29
C ALA A 121 -11.84 5.98 2.63
N ASP A 122 -12.33 4.74 2.59
CA ASP A 122 -12.62 3.98 3.81
C ASP A 122 -11.33 3.56 4.53
N PHE A 123 -10.34 3.09 3.78
CA PHE A 123 -9.06 2.67 4.31
C PHE A 123 -8.32 3.81 5.02
N GLU A 124 -8.21 4.98 4.38
CA GLU A 124 -7.60 6.17 4.98
C GLU A 124 -8.34 6.62 6.24
N LYS A 125 -9.68 6.59 6.23
CA LYS A 125 -10.52 6.92 7.39
C LYS A 125 -10.33 5.95 8.56
N ARG A 126 -10.18 4.65 8.29
CA ARG A 126 -9.94 3.62 9.32
C ARG A 126 -8.55 3.70 9.92
N LEU A 127 -7.56 4.10 9.11
CA LEU A 127 -6.22 4.39 9.57
C LEU A 127 -6.21 5.64 10.45
N ALA A 128 -6.86 6.73 10.06
CA ALA A 128 -6.91 7.97 10.86
C ALA A 128 -7.59 7.84 12.25
N ARG A 129 -8.29 6.74 12.53
CA ARG A 129 -8.94 6.44 13.83
C ARG A 129 -8.06 5.61 14.78
N HIS A 130 -6.79 5.41 14.45
CA HIS A 130 -5.86 4.60 15.24
C HIS A 130 -5.40 5.30 16.52
#